data_AF-A0A7W0S656-F1
#
_entry.id   AF-A0A7W0S656-F1
#
_cell.length_a   1.000
_cell.length_b   1.000
_cell.length_c   1.000
_cell.angle_alpha   90.00
_cell.angle_beta   90.00
_cell.angle_gamma   90.00
#
_symmetry.space_group_name_H-M   'P 1'
#
loop_
_entity.id
_entity.type
_entity.pdbx_description
1 polymer ?
#
loop_
_entity_poly.entity_id
_entity_poly.type
_entity_poly.pdbx_seq_one_letter_code
_entity_poly.pdbx_strand_id
1 'polypeptide(L)'
;PMDLPPVPAWSGLRPLTPDGLPIIGLAPGFTNLAIASGHAMLGVTLGPATGEAVAALLTDGETPEVLRPFTAGRFAASRSEPGWRRLRQSRR
;
A
#
# COMPACT_ATOMS: atom_id res chain seq x y z
N PRO A 1 12.12 25.92 -32.90
CA PRO A 1 11.79 24.58 -32.36
C PRO A 1 13.10 23.89 -31.93
N MET A 2 13.20 23.36 -30.71
CA MET A 2 14.41 22.66 -30.30
C MET A 2 14.42 21.25 -30.88
N ASP A 3 15.23 21.04 -31.92
CA ASP A 3 15.52 19.72 -32.49
C ASP A 3 16.49 18.97 -31.57
N LEU A 4 15.95 18.31 -30.55
CA LEU A 4 16.73 17.42 -29.69
C LEU A 4 16.79 16.01 -30.30
N PRO A 5 17.93 15.31 -30.19
CA PRO A 5 18.04 13.93 -30.65
C PRO A 5 17.06 13.02 -29.88
N PRO A 6 16.48 11.99 -30.53
CA PRO A 6 15.52 11.10 -29.90
C PRO A 6 16.18 10.31 -28.76
N VAL A 7 15.58 10.37 -27.57
CA VAL A 7 15.96 9.53 -26.44
C VAL A 7 15.10 8.25 -26.41
N PRO A 8 15.65 7.08 -26.04
CA PRO A 8 14.87 5.87 -25.90
C PRO A 8 13.71 6.04 -24.91
N ALA A 9 12.52 5.62 -25.31
CA ALA A 9 11.36 5.58 -24.42
C ALA A 9 11.50 4.44 -23.39
N TRP A 10 11.09 4.73 -22.16
CA TRP A 10 11.07 3.76 -21.05
C TRP A 10 9.70 3.79 -20.36
N SER A 11 9.30 2.63 -19.83
CA SER A 11 8.11 2.48 -19.01
C SER A 11 8.42 1.67 -17.74
N GLY A 12 7.64 1.89 -16.68
CA GLY A 12 7.80 1.21 -15.41
C GLY A 12 6.48 1.10 -14.65
N LEU A 13 6.41 0.15 -13.72
CA LEU A 13 5.23 -0.05 -12.88
C LEU A 13 5.13 1.03 -11.80
N ARG A 14 3.89 1.39 -11.45
CA ARG A 14 3.57 2.39 -10.43
C ARG A 14 2.60 1.78 -9.43
N PRO A 15 3.11 1.02 -8.44
CA PRO A 15 2.27 0.45 -7.40
C PRO A 15 1.42 1.54 -6.74
N LEU A 16 0.12 1.34 -6.71
CA LEU A 16 -0.89 2.25 -6.21
C LEU A 16 -2.01 1.41 -5.59
N THR A 17 -2.54 1.86 -4.46
CA THR A 17 -3.69 1.25 -3.79
C THR A 17 -5.01 1.86 -4.26
N PRO A 18 -6.17 1.20 -4.08
CA PRO A 18 -7.47 1.73 -4.51
C PRO A 18 -7.81 3.14 -3.99
N ASP A 19 -7.27 3.54 -2.84
CA ASP A 19 -7.47 4.85 -2.23
C ASP A 19 -6.37 5.88 -2.55
N GLY A 20 -5.34 5.49 -3.32
CA GLY A 20 -4.22 6.35 -3.69
C GLY A 20 -3.20 6.63 -2.56
N LEU A 21 -3.37 6.04 -1.37
CA LEU A 21 -2.46 6.20 -0.23
C LEU A 21 -1.49 5.01 -0.11
N PRO A 22 -0.23 5.19 0.31
CA PRO A 22 0.69 4.07 0.46
C PRO A 22 0.22 3.06 1.53
N ILE A 23 0.73 1.83 1.45
CA ILE A 23 0.66 0.85 2.53
C ILE A 23 1.99 0.88 3.26
N ILE A 24 1.95 1.31 4.52
CA ILE A 24 3.10 1.41 5.42
C ILE A 24 2.70 0.78 6.77
N GLY A 25 3.46 -0.22 7.23
CA GLY A 25 3.22 -0.88 8.52
C GLY A 25 3.44 -2.38 8.47
N LEU A 26 3.11 -3.07 9.58
CA LEU A 26 3.20 -4.53 9.64
C LEU A 26 2.19 -5.21 8.71
N ALA A 27 2.63 -6.29 8.07
CA ALA A 27 1.77 -7.14 7.27
C ALA A 27 0.77 -7.87 8.19
N PRO A 28 -0.55 -7.80 7.92
CA PRO A 28 -1.54 -8.48 8.74
C PRO A 28 -1.24 -9.99 8.86
N GLY A 29 -1.19 -10.50 10.09
CA GLY A 29 -0.89 -11.92 10.37
C GLY A 29 0.60 -12.25 10.49
N PHE A 30 1.51 -11.27 10.35
CA PHE A 30 2.95 -11.45 10.51
C PHE A 30 3.49 -10.49 11.58
N THR A 31 4.42 -10.97 12.40
CA THR A 31 5.08 -10.16 13.44
C THR A 31 6.45 -9.63 13.00
N ASN A 32 6.99 -10.14 11.90
CA ASN A 32 8.35 -9.90 11.42
C ASN A 32 8.41 -9.43 9.96
N LEU A 33 7.30 -8.91 9.43
CA LEU A 33 7.19 -8.44 8.05
C LEU A 33 6.54 -7.06 8.01
N ALA A 34 7.26 -6.07 7.50
CA ALA A 34 6.74 -4.74 7.21
C ALA A 34 6.52 -4.55 5.70
N ILE A 35 5.51 -3.76 5.37
CA ILE A 35 5.18 -3.31 4.02
C ILE A 35 5.46 -1.81 3.94
N ALA A 36 6.10 -1.38 2.86
CA ALA A 36 6.32 0.04 2.52
C ALA A 36 6.21 0.19 1.00
N SER A 37 4.98 0.28 0.48
CA SER A 37 4.71 0.27 -0.97
C SER A 37 3.48 1.12 -1.30
N GLY A 38 3.18 1.28 -2.59
CA GLY A 38 1.97 1.96 -3.05
C GLY A 38 2.10 3.49 -3.17
N HIS A 39 3.31 4.05 -3.10
CA HIS A 39 3.54 5.50 -3.17
C HIS A 39 3.27 6.14 -4.54
N ALA A 40 2.88 5.35 -5.55
CA ALA A 40 2.52 5.81 -6.88
C ALA A 40 3.53 6.84 -7.42
N MET A 41 3.09 8.10 -7.56
CA MET A 41 3.89 9.19 -8.11
C MET A 41 4.95 9.78 -7.21
N LEU A 42 4.80 9.56 -5.92
CA LEU A 42 5.50 10.27 -4.88
C LEU A 42 6.55 9.40 -4.20
N GLY A 43 6.91 8.24 -4.77
CA GLY A 43 7.86 7.31 -4.15
C GLY A 43 9.22 7.93 -3.84
N VAL A 44 9.80 8.70 -4.75
CA VAL A 44 11.09 9.40 -4.50
C VAL A 44 10.93 10.48 -3.44
N THR A 45 9.85 11.27 -3.51
CA THR A 45 9.58 12.36 -2.56
C THR A 45 9.33 11.86 -1.14
N LEU A 46 8.55 10.79 -0.99
CA LEU A 46 8.12 10.26 0.31
C LEU A 46 9.02 9.14 0.83
N GLY A 47 9.99 8.67 0.05
CA GLY A 47 10.92 7.61 0.42
C GLY A 47 11.64 7.86 1.74
N PRO A 48 12.26 9.03 1.96
CA PRO A 48 12.96 9.33 3.21
C PRO A 48 12.04 9.27 4.45
N ALA A 49 10.89 9.95 4.40
CA ALA A 49 9.93 9.97 5.50
C ALA A 49 9.34 8.57 5.79
N THR A 50 9.11 7.78 4.73
CA THR A 50 8.66 6.39 4.87
C THR A 50 9.74 5.53 5.53
N GLY A 51 11.00 5.69 5.13
CA GLY A 51 12.13 4.96 5.70
C GLY A 51 12.30 5.23 7.18
N GLU A 52 12.23 6.51 7.59
CA GLU A 52 12.30 6.92 9.00
C GLU A 52 11.15 6.30 9.82
N ALA A 53 9.92 6.39 9.33
CA ALA A 53 8.76 5.87 10.04
C ALA A 53 8.78 4.32 10.13
N VAL A 54 9.26 3.63 9.09
CA VAL A 54 9.44 2.17 9.10
C VAL A 54 10.58 1.77 10.04
N ALA A 55 11.68 2.53 10.08
CA ALA A 55 12.77 2.27 11.01
C ALA A 55 12.27 2.35 12.47
N ALA A 56 11.54 3.43 12.83
CA ALA A 56 10.95 3.58 14.16
C ALA A 56 9.99 2.43 14.50
N LEU A 57 9.10 2.05 13.56
CA LEU A 57 8.22 0.89 13.73
C LEU A 57 8.99 -0.39 14.05
N LEU A 58 10.09 -0.64 13.35
CA LEU A 58 10.86 -1.88 13.48
C LEU A 58 11.75 -1.91 14.72
N THR A 59 12.24 -0.77 15.19
CA THR A 59 13.10 -0.69 16.39
C THR A 59 12.31 -0.62 17.68
N ASP A 60 11.19 0.13 17.68
CA ASP A 60 10.45 0.46 18.90
C ASP A 60 9.31 -0.56 19.12
N GLY A 61 8.93 -1.31 18.08
CA GLY A 61 7.87 -2.32 18.13
C GLY A 61 6.45 -1.75 18.15
N GLU A 62 6.30 -0.43 18.13
CA GLU A 62 5.02 0.29 18.15
C GLU A 62 4.76 0.97 16.82
N THR A 63 3.50 1.03 16.39
CA THR A 63 3.13 1.73 15.16
C THR A 63 3.03 3.24 15.43
N PRO A 64 3.86 4.09 14.78
CA PRO A 64 3.72 5.55 14.89
C PRO A 64 2.30 5.99 14.52
N GLU A 65 1.73 6.94 15.27
CA GLU A 65 0.35 7.41 15.05
C GLU A 65 0.15 7.93 13.61
N VAL A 66 1.17 8.59 13.05
CA VAL A 66 1.19 9.07 11.66
C VAL A 66 1.04 7.94 10.63
N LEU A 67 1.42 6.70 10.97
CA LEU A 67 1.30 5.55 10.08
C LEU A 67 -0.07 4.88 10.10
N ARG A 68 -0.92 5.16 11.10
CA ARG A 68 -2.23 4.48 11.23
C ARG A 68 -3.11 4.55 9.99
N PRO A 69 -3.25 5.71 9.30
CA PRO A 69 -4.02 5.80 8.06
C PRO A 69 -3.44 4.99 6.91
N PHE A 70 -2.15 4.62 6.98
CA PHE A 70 -1.40 3.92 5.94
C PHE A 70 -1.26 2.43 6.20
N THR A 71 -1.78 1.90 7.31
CA THR A 71 -1.73 0.45 7.59
C THR A 71 -2.55 -0.35 6.57
N ALA A 72 -2.14 -1.60 6.30
CA ALA A 72 -2.89 -2.51 5.42
C ALA A 72 -4.28 -2.85 5.99
N GLY A 73 -4.44 -2.77 7.32
CA GLY A 73 -5.68 -3.04 8.03
C GLY A 73 -6.86 -2.16 7.59
N ARG A 74 -6.60 -1.00 6.97
CA ARG A 74 -7.67 -0.13 6.46
C ARG A 74 -8.51 -0.78 5.34
N PHE A 75 -7.95 -1.77 4.64
CA PHE A 75 -8.67 -2.56 3.64
C PHE A 75 -9.27 -3.86 4.20
N ALA A 76 -9.15 -4.11 5.51
CA ALA A 76 -9.61 -5.37 6.12
C ALA A 76 -11.14 -5.46 6.32
N ALA A 77 -11.93 -4.49 5.83
CA ALA A 77 -13.39 -4.49 6.00
C ALA A 77 -14.06 -5.72 5.35
N SER A 78 -14.82 -6.42 6.21
CA SER A 78 -15.54 -7.70 6.11
C SER A 78 -15.45 -8.50 4.81
N ARG A 79 -15.06 -9.78 4.94
CA ARG A 79 -15.56 -10.85 4.07
C ARG A 79 -17.08 -10.97 4.23
N SER A 80 -17.86 -10.02 3.72
CA SER A 80 -19.27 -10.27 3.46
C SER A 80 -19.31 -11.34 2.38
N GLU A 81 -20.02 -12.45 2.62
CA GLU A 81 -20.24 -13.44 1.55
C GLU A 81 -20.68 -12.71 0.28
N PRO A 82 -20.06 -13.00 -0.88
CA PRO A 82 -20.57 -12.50 -2.15
C PRO A 82 -22.06 -12.80 -2.25
N GLY A 83 -22.89 -11.84 -2.68
CA GLY A 83 -24.35 -12.01 -2.74
C GLY A 83 -24.78 -13.25 -3.55
N TRP A 84 -23.96 -13.67 -4.51
CA TRP A 84 -24.20 -14.90 -5.29
C TRP A 84 -24.10 -16.20 -4.47
N ARG A 85 -23.37 -16.22 -3.34
CA ARG A 85 -23.31 -17.37 -2.42
C ARG A 85 -24.58 -17.49 -1.56
N ARG A 86 -25.16 -16.37 -1.13
CA ARG A 86 -26.44 -16.34 -0.40
C ARG A 86 -27.61 -16.87 -1.25
N LEU A 87 -27.62 -16.54 -2.55
CA LEU A 87 -28.67 -16.97 -3.48
C LEU A 87 -28.71 -18.48 -3.77
N ARG A 88 -27.62 -19.21 -3.50
CA ARG A 88 -27.56 -20.67 -3.71
C ARG A 88 -28.15 -21.48 -2.54
N GLN A 89 -28.26 -20.88 -1.36
CA GLN A 89 -28.79 -21.56 -0.17
C GLN A 89 -30.30 -21.34 0.01
N SER A 90 -30.88 -20.30 -0.59
CA SER A 90 -32.32 -20.00 -0.53
C SER A 90 -33.16 -20.71 -1.61
N ARG A 91 -32.58 -21.66 -2.34
CA ARG A 91 -33.25 -22.47 -3.39
C ARG A 91 -33.27 -23.96 -3.04
N ARG A 92 -33.27 -24.29 -1.74
CA ARG A 92 -33.53 -25.63 -1.22
C ARG A 92 -34.82 -25.62 -0.42
#